data_AF-A0A920GBC9-F1
#
_entry.id   AF-A0A920GBC9-F1
#
_cell.length_a   1.000
_cell.length_b   1.000
_cell.length_c   1.000
_cell.angle_alpha   90.00
_cell.angle_beta   90.00
_cell.angle_gamma   90.00
#
_symmetry.space_group_name_H-M   'P 1'
#
loop_
_entity.id
_entity.type
_entity.pdbx_description
1 polymer ?
#
loop_
_entity_poly.entity_id
_entity_poly.type
_entity_poly.pdbx_seq_one_letter_code
_entity_poly.pdbx_strand_id
1 'polypeptide(L)'
;MSKDEALKAVKTITKEISESSLEAEALEAVRTLILWAGDDPEREGLVDTPKRVVKAYKEFFSGYEEDPEEILSRTFEEVEGYDDAVIVRNIRVESHCEHHMVPIVGVAHIGYILKTESLELVN
;
A
#
# COMPACT_ATOMS: atom_id res chain seq x y z
N MET A 1 26.06 -24.27 -8.34
CA MET A 1 25.42 -23.24 -7.52
C MET A 1 26.53 -22.54 -6.74
N SER A 2 26.67 -21.23 -6.93
CA SER A 2 27.66 -20.43 -6.21
C SER A 2 27.25 -20.29 -4.74
N LYS A 3 28.22 -19.99 -3.88
CA LYS A 3 27.98 -19.73 -2.46
C LYS A 3 26.98 -18.57 -2.24
N ASP A 4 26.99 -17.59 -3.15
CA ASP A 4 26.09 -16.43 -3.11
C ASP A 4 24.66 -16.78 -3.53
N GLU A 5 24.48 -17.69 -4.50
CA GLU A 5 23.16 -18.21 -4.89
C GLU A 5 22.51 -19.03 -3.77
N ALA A 6 23.30 -19.87 -3.09
CA ALA A 6 22.83 -20.63 -1.94
C ALA A 6 22.45 -19.72 -0.76
N LEU A 7 23.24 -18.67 -0.50
CA LEU A 7 22.96 -17.70 0.55
C LEU A 7 21.71 -16.87 0.27
N LYS A 8 21.47 -16.51 -1.01
CA LYS A 8 20.25 -15.81 -1.45
C LYS A 8 19.02 -16.71 -1.27
N ALA A 9 19.09 -17.96 -1.70
CA ALA A 9 17.99 -18.92 -1.54
C ALA A 9 17.63 -19.15 -0.07
N VAL A 10 18.63 -19.30 0.81
CA VAL A 10 18.40 -19.45 2.26
C VAL A 10 17.73 -18.20 2.85
N LYS A 11 18.17 -16.99 2.47
CA LYS A 11 17.54 -15.74 2.93
C LYS A 11 16.08 -15.61 2.48
N THR A 12 15.79 -15.98 1.23
CA THR A 12 14.41 -16.00 0.71
C THR A 12 13.55 -16.98 1.49
N ILE A 13 14.02 -18.22 1.70
CA ILE A 13 13.29 -19.23 2.48
C ILE A 13 13.05 -18.77 3.92
N THR A 14 14.05 -18.15 4.58
CA THR A 14 13.86 -17.64 5.94
C THR A 14 12.86 -16.49 6.03
N LYS A 15 12.82 -15.63 5.00
CA LYS A 15 11.86 -14.53 4.90
C LYS A 15 10.44 -15.08 4.71
N GLU A 16 10.25 -16.01 3.77
CA GLU A 16 8.96 -16.67 3.51
C GLU A 16 8.44 -17.42 4.74
N ILE A 17 9.32 -18.12 5.47
CA ILE A 17 8.96 -18.80 6.73
C ILE A 17 8.54 -17.77 7.78
N SER A 18 9.28 -16.67 7.95
CA SER A 18 8.91 -15.62 8.92
C SER A 18 7.58 -14.96 8.56
N GLU A 19 7.32 -14.71 7.27
CA GLU A 19 6.07 -14.13 6.79
C GLU A 19 4.90 -15.08 7.00
N SER A 20 5.10 -16.38 6.76
CA SER A 20 4.07 -17.39 7.03
C SER A 20 3.75 -17.53 8.52
N SER A 21 4.76 -17.38 9.39
CA SER A 21 4.60 -17.41 10.85
C SER A 21 3.82 -16.17 11.33
N LEU A 22 4.17 -14.99 10.83
CA LEU A 22 3.48 -13.75 11.14
C LEU A 22 2.05 -13.73 10.60
N GLU A 23 1.80 -14.33 9.43
CA GLU A 23 0.45 -14.47 8.89
C GLU A 23 -0.41 -15.39 9.77
N ALA A 24 0.14 -16.51 10.26
CA ALA A 24 -0.57 -17.38 11.20
C ALA A 24 -0.92 -16.63 12.51
N GLU A 25 0.02 -15.84 13.04
CA GLU A 25 -0.21 -14.99 14.22
C GLU A 25 -1.29 -13.92 13.96
N ALA A 26 -1.29 -13.30 12.78
CA ALA A 26 -2.29 -12.31 12.41
C ALA A 26 -3.70 -12.92 12.30
N LEU A 27 -3.82 -14.13 11.74
CA LEU A 27 -5.08 -14.86 11.70
C LEU A 27 -5.61 -15.15 13.11
N GLU A 28 -4.74 -15.61 14.01
CA GLU A 28 -5.12 -15.90 15.39
C GLU A 28 -5.47 -14.62 16.18
N ALA A 29 -4.77 -13.52 15.92
CA ALA A 29 -5.09 -12.22 16.51
C ALA A 29 -6.52 -11.77 16.12
N VAL A 30 -6.92 -11.94 14.85
CA VAL A 30 -8.29 -11.61 14.43
C VAL A 30 -9.30 -12.52 15.11
N ARG A 31 -9.03 -13.82 15.26
CA ARG A 31 -9.90 -14.73 16.05
C ARG A 31 -10.05 -14.25 17.49
N THR A 32 -8.94 -13.85 18.10
CA THR A 32 -8.89 -13.32 19.47
C THR A 32 -9.74 -12.04 19.59
N LEU A 33 -9.66 -11.12 18.63
CA LEU A 33 -10.45 -9.89 18.62
C LEU A 33 -11.95 -10.17 18.49
N ILE A 34 -12.35 -11.14 17.65
CA ILE A 34 -13.75 -11.56 17.51
C ILE A 34 -14.28 -12.09 18.84
N LEU A 35 -13.52 -13.00 19.47
CA LEU A 35 -13.89 -13.58 20.75
C LEU A 35 -13.97 -12.51 21.85
N TRP A 36 -12.99 -11.60 21.90
CA TRP A 36 -12.97 -10.49 22.84
C TRP A 36 -14.14 -9.52 22.67
N ALA A 37 -14.59 -9.30 21.43
CA ALA A 37 -15.78 -8.51 21.14
C ALA A 37 -17.10 -9.20 21.56
N GLY A 38 -17.03 -10.47 21.98
CA GLY A 38 -18.17 -11.25 22.49
C GLY A 38 -18.93 -12.05 21.42
N ASP A 39 -18.36 -12.27 20.24
CA ASP A 39 -18.93 -13.12 19.18
C ASP A 39 -18.16 -14.46 19.08
N ASP A 40 -18.76 -15.46 18.44
CA ASP A 40 -18.19 -16.80 18.28
C ASP A 40 -17.38 -16.91 16.96
N PRO A 41 -16.03 -17.04 17.00
CA PRO A 41 -15.21 -17.18 15.80
C PRO A 41 -15.41 -18.51 15.05
N GLU A 42 -16.12 -19.48 15.61
CA GLU A 42 -16.39 -20.78 14.98
C GLU A 42 -17.74 -20.83 14.24
N ARG A 43 -18.62 -19.83 14.43
CA ARG A 43 -19.90 -19.80 13.72
C ARG A 43 -19.70 -19.66 12.21
N GLU A 44 -20.64 -20.20 11.43
CA GLU A 44 -20.59 -20.27 9.96
C GLU A 44 -20.17 -18.94 9.30
N GLY A 45 -20.71 -17.81 9.78
CA GLY A 45 -20.40 -16.49 9.23
C GLY A 45 -18.98 -15.96 9.53
N LEU A 46 -18.30 -16.47 10.55
CA LEU A 46 -17.02 -15.93 11.05
C LEU A 46 -15.82 -16.84 10.89
N VAL A 47 -16.01 -18.13 10.60
CA VAL A 47 -14.92 -19.10 10.46
C VAL A 47 -13.82 -18.64 9.48
N ASP A 48 -14.21 -17.96 8.41
CA ASP A 48 -13.29 -17.39 7.42
C ASP A 48 -13.03 -15.88 7.59
N THR A 49 -13.63 -15.21 8.58
CA THR A 49 -13.37 -13.78 8.85
C THR A 49 -11.88 -13.48 9.07
N PRO A 50 -11.10 -14.27 9.83
CA PRO A 50 -9.67 -14.02 9.98
C PRO A 50 -8.93 -13.90 8.66
N LYS A 51 -9.18 -14.83 7.72
CA LYS A 51 -8.57 -14.81 6.39
C LYS A 51 -8.99 -13.58 5.60
N ARG A 52 -10.28 -13.21 5.66
CA ARG A 52 -10.81 -12.03 4.97
C ARG A 52 -10.19 -10.74 5.50
N VAL A 53 -10.01 -10.61 6.82
CA VAL A 53 -9.40 -9.44 7.45
C VAL A 53 -7.92 -9.32 7.10
N VAL A 54 -7.15 -10.41 7.25
CA VAL A 54 -5.72 -10.40 6.89
C VAL A 54 -5.53 -10.08 5.40
N LYS A 55 -6.36 -10.65 4.53
CA LYS A 55 -6.36 -10.32 3.10
C LYS A 55 -6.67 -8.85 2.84
N ALA A 56 -7.68 -8.29 3.52
CA ALA A 56 -8.02 -6.88 3.39
C ALA A 56 -6.89 -5.96 3.87
N TYR A 57 -6.20 -6.30 4.96
CA TYR A 57 -5.06 -5.51 5.46
C TYR A 57 -3.88 -5.52 4.48
N LYS A 58 -3.61 -6.66 3.82
CA LYS A 58 -2.59 -6.72 2.75
C LYS A 58 -2.93 -5.76 1.59
N GLU A 59 -4.21 -5.58 1.28
CA GLU A 59 -4.65 -4.63 0.26
C GLU A 59 -4.62 -3.18 0.75
N PHE A 60 -5.16 -2.90 1.94
CA PHE A 60 -5.22 -1.55 2.49
C PHE A 60 -3.84 -0.92 2.75
N PHE A 61 -2.84 -1.76 3.03
CA PHE A 61 -1.50 -1.35 3.38
C PHE A 61 -0.45 -1.71 2.31
N SER A 62 -0.88 -2.08 1.10
CA SER A 62 0.04 -2.43 0.00
C SER A 62 1.02 -1.31 -0.33
N GLY A 63 0.57 -0.05 -0.15
CA GLY A 63 1.38 1.14 -0.41
C GLY A 63 2.67 1.24 0.41
N TYR A 64 2.86 0.46 1.49
CA TYR A 64 4.15 0.40 2.20
C TYR A 64 5.24 -0.33 1.41
N GLU A 65 4.87 -1.17 0.45
CA GLU A 65 5.80 -1.89 -0.42
C GLU A 65 5.98 -1.19 -1.78
N GLU A 66 5.22 -0.12 -2.03
CA GLU A 66 5.24 0.64 -3.28
C GLU A 66 6.19 1.86 -3.19
N ASP A 67 6.88 2.18 -4.28
CA ASP A 67 7.68 3.39 -4.40
C ASP A 67 6.86 4.51 -5.07
N PRO A 68 6.49 5.59 -4.34
CA PRO A 68 5.74 6.69 -4.94
C PRO A 68 6.53 7.43 -6.02
N GLU A 69 7.87 7.45 -5.99
CA GLU A 69 8.67 8.10 -7.03
C GLU A 69 8.58 7.34 -8.36
N GLU A 70 8.59 6.01 -8.31
CA GLU A 70 8.40 5.18 -9.50
C GLU A 70 7.02 5.41 -10.12
N ILE A 71 5.97 5.48 -9.29
CA ILE A 71 4.60 5.74 -9.75
C ILE A 71 4.48 7.10 -10.45
N LEU A 72 5.18 8.12 -9.93
CA LEU A 72 5.16 9.49 -10.45
C LEU A 72 6.15 9.75 -11.59
N SER A 73 7.00 8.77 -11.94
CA SER A 73 8.12 8.95 -12.87
C SER A 73 7.72 9.19 -14.34
N ARG A 74 6.47 8.89 -14.73
CA ARG A 74 6.01 9.07 -16.10
C ARG A 74 5.69 10.52 -16.40
N THR A 75 6.49 11.13 -17.27
CA THR A 75 6.28 12.47 -17.82
C THR A 75 5.81 12.39 -19.28
N PHE A 76 5.19 13.45 -19.78
CA PHE A 76 4.79 13.60 -21.18
C PHE A 76 5.54 14.80 -21.77
N GLU A 77 6.10 14.66 -22.98
CA GLU A 77 6.95 15.68 -23.61
C GLU A 77 6.14 16.77 -24.35
N GLU A 78 4.84 16.58 -24.57
CA GLU A 78 4.00 17.43 -25.45
C GLU A 78 3.39 18.69 -24.77
N VAL A 79 4.02 19.23 -23.72
CA VAL A 79 3.51 20.40 -22.96
C VAL A 79 4.25 21.72 -23.23
N GLU A 80 5.03 21.80 -24.32
CA GLU A 80 5.73 23.04 -24.68
C GLU A 80 4.75 24.23 -24.82
N GLY A 81 4.97 25.26 -24.00
CA GLY A 81 4.20 26.52 -24.01
C GLY A 81 3.01 26.60 -23.05
N TYR A 82 2.80 25.60 -22.18
CA TYR A 82 1.73 25.59 -21.17
C TYR A 82 2.27 25.94 -19.77
N ASP A 83 2.31 27.24 -19.44
CA ASP A 83 2.67 27.74 -18.09
C ASP A 83 1.43 27.93 -17.18
N ASP A 84 0.35 27.19 -17.45
CA ASP A 84 -0.91 27.32 -16.73
C ASP A 84 -1.04 26.36 -15.53
N ALA A 85 -1.92 26.73 -14.60
CA ALA A 85 -2.25 25.89 -13.47
C ALA A 85 -3.05 24.64 -13.90
N VAL A 86 -2.56 23.47 -13.51
CA VAL A 86 -3.27 22.20 -13.68
C VAL A 86 -4.00 21.88 -12.38
N ILE A 87 -5.28 21.52 -12.50
CA ILE A 87 -6.08 21.09 -11.34
C ILE A 87 -6.78 19.77 -11.65
N VAL A 88 -6.48 18.76 -10.85
CA VAL A 88 -7.20 17.48 -10.82
C VAL A 88 -8.13 17.49 -9.60
N ARG A 89 -9.42 17.27 -9.80
CA ARG A 89 -10.44 17.33 -8.74
C ARG A 89 -11.21 16.02 -8.63
N ASN A 90 -11.85 15.83 -7.49
CA ASN A 90 -12.76 14.71 -7.23
C ASN A 90 -12.05 13.35 -7.24
N ILE A 91 -10.79 13.30 -6.78
CA ILE A 91 -10.06 12.05 -6.60
C ILE A 91 -10.61 11.40 -5.34
N ARG A 92 -11.23 10.22 -5.46
CA ARG A 92 -11.64 9.42 -4.30
C ARG A 92 -10.40 8.98 -3.54
N VAL A 93 -10.39 9.21 -2.23
CA VAL A 93 -9.31 8.77 -1.34
C VAL A 93 -9.91 7.89 -0.25
N GLU A 94 -9.28 6.74 -0.06
CA GLU A 94 -9.54 5.83 1.05
C GLU A 94 -8.22 5.51 1.72
N SER A 95 -8.20 5.63 3.05
CA SER A 95 -7.03 5.38 3.87
C SER A 95 -7.47 4.87 5.25
N HIS A 96 -6.55 4.70 6.17
CA HIS A 96 -6.82 4.29 7.55
C HIS A 96 -6.03 5.16 8.52
N CYS A 97 -6.66 5.61 9.60
CA CYS A 97 -5.97 6.36 10.64
C CYS A 97 -5.03 5.44 11.42
N GLU A 98 -3.72 5.71 11.41
CA GLU A 98 -2.72 4.88 12.11
C GLU A 98 -2.98 4.68 13.61
N HIS A 99 -3.66 5.62 14.26
CA HIS A 99 -3.95 5.55 15.69
C HIS A 99 -5.04 4.53 16.04
N HIS A 100 -5.94 4.23 15.09
CA HIS A 100 -7.15 3.45 15.37
C HIS A 100 -7.40 2.34 14.34
N MET A 101 -6.68 2.36 13.21
CA MET A 101 -6.88 1.50 12.04
C MET A 101 -8.31 1.55 11.46
N VAL A 102 -9.02 2.66 11.69
CA VAL A 102 -10.38 2.91 11.17
C VAL A 102 -10.30 3.68 9.85
N PRO A 103 -11.19 3.40 8.87
CA PRO A 103 -11.16 4.06 7.57
C PRO A 103 -11.29 5.59 7.63
N ILE A 104 -10.51 6.27 6.79
CA ILE A 104 -10.67 7.67 6.40
C ILE A 104 -11.13 7.65 4.93
N VAL A 105 -12.32 8.16 4.67
CA VAL A 105 -12.90 8.22 3.31
C VAL A 105 -13.14 9.67 2.96
N GLY A 106 -12.67 10.09 1.78
CA GLY A 106 -12.77 11.48 1.38
C GLY A 106 -12.45 11.73 -0.08
N VAL A 107 -12.20 13.00 -0.37
CA VAL A 107 -11.91 13.50 -1.71
C VAL A 107 -10.66 14.37 -1.66
N ALA A 108 -9.71 14.11 -2.55
CA ALA A 108 -8.56 14.96 -2.78
C ALA A 108 -8.74 15.81 -4.05
N HIS A 109 -8.16 17.01 -3.97
CA HIS A 109 -7.97 17.91 -5.11
C HIS A 109 -6.48 18.25 -5.17
N ILE A 110 -5.87 18.07 -6.33
CA ILE A 110 -4.46 18.36 -6.57
C ILE A 110 -4.38 19.54 -7.53
N GLY A 111 -3.62 20.56 -7.15
CA GLY A 111 -3.31 21.70 -8.00
C GLY A 111 -1.80 21.89 -8.07
N TYR A 112 -1.26 22.03 -9.26
CA TYR A 112 0.16 22.33 -9.48
C TYR A 112 0.34 23.23 -10.69
N ILE A 113 1.44 23.98 -10.73
CA ILE A 113 1.81 24.82 -11.87
C ILE A 113 2.95 24.11 -12.58
N LEU A 114 2.84 23.96 -13.90
CA LEU A 114 3.93 23.47 -14.72
C LEU A 114 5.03 24.52 -14.72
N LYS A 115 6.23 24.12 -14.30
CA LYS A 115 7.41 24.95 -14.50
C LYS A 115 8.04 24.50 -15.81
N THR A 116 7.90 25.30 -16.86
CA THR A 116 8.75 25.16 -18.02
C THR A 116 10.17 25.48 -17.55
N GLU A 117 11.03 24.47 -17.40
CA GLU A 117 12.46 24.75 -17.43
C GLU A 117 12.76 25.22 -18.85
N SER A 118 12.81 26.53 -19.04
CA SER A 118 13.61 27.10 -20.11
C SER A 118 15.01 26.52 -19.92
N LEU A 119 15.35 25.50 -20.71
CA LEU A 119 16.71 25.27 -21.16
C LEU A 119 17.11 26.55 -21.91
N GLU A 120 17.36 27.63 -21.17
CA GLU A 120 18.25 28.68 -21.62
C GLU A 120 19.54 27.95 -21.93
N LEU A 121 19.74 27.79 -23.24
CA LEU A 121 21.02 27.56 -23.87
C LEU A 121 22.11 28.13 -22.96
N VAL A 122 22.84 27.21 -22.33
CA VAL A 122 24.15 27.50 -21.78
C VAL A 122 24.96 28.03 -22.96
N ASN A 123 25.06 29.37 -23.05
CA ASN A 123 25.99 30.06 -23.93
C ASN A 123 27.43 29.75 -23.49
#